data_AF-A0A310SPA1-F1
#
_entry.id   AF-A0A310SPA1-F1
#
_cell.length_a   1.000
_cell.length_b   1.000
_cell.length_c   1.000
_cell.angle_alpha   90.00
_cell.angle_beta   90.00
_cell.angle_gamma   90.00
#
_symmetry.space_group_name_H-M   'P 1'
#
loop_
_entity.id
_entity.type
_entity.pdbx_description
1 polymer ?
#
loop_
_entity_poly.entity_id
_entity_poly.type
_entity_poly.pdbx_seq_one_letter_code
_entity_poly.pdbx_strand_id
1 'polypeptide(L)'
;MRFLIITIWLISIIIASPVGIARRVIVLHNAQNRNETNDRHVCMNINISDNLMLIYSVFITFTQCIIPLITMYTIYIRIGLKLWYATPPGNPECSRDQNLHHNKIKVR
;
A
#
# COMPACT_ATOMS: atom_id res chain seq x y z
N MET A 1 -14.77 -7.18 -14.10
CA MET A 1 -14.22 -7.44 -12.75
C MET A 1 -13.24 -8.61 -12.74
N ARG A 2 -13.62 -9.84 -13.12
CA ARG A 2 -12.70 -11.01 -13.10
C ARG A 2 -11.42 -10.83 -13.93
N PHE A 3 -11.54 -10.28 -15.15
CA PHE A 3 -10.37 -10.01 -16.00
C PHE A 3 -9.38 -9.00 -15.40
N LEU A 4 -9.86 -7.99 -14.68
CA LEU A 4 -9.02 -6.98 -14.02
C LEU A 4 -8.15 -7.60 -12.91
N ILE A 5 -8.73 -8.50 -12.13
CA ILE A 5 -8.01 -9.19 -11.06
C ILE A 5 -6.91 -10.05 -11.68
N ILE A 6 -7.24 -10.83 -12.71
CA ILE A 6 -6.26 -11.69 -13.40
C ILE A 6 -5.11 -10.86 -13.96
N THR A 7 -5.40 -9.72 -14.60
CA THR A 7 -4.33 -8.85 -15.13
C THR A 7 -3.43 -8.28 -14.05
N ILE A 8 -3.99 -7.88 -12.89
CA ILE A 8 -3.19 -7.40 -11.75
C ILE A 8 -2.26 -8.51 -11.27
N TRP A 9 -2.77 -9.72 -11.10
CA TRP A 9 -1.97 -10.88 -10.70
C TRP A 9 -0.82 -11.16 -11.67
N LEU A 10 -1.10 -11.18 -12.97
CA LEU A 10 -0.07 -11.40 -13.99
C LEU A 10 1.00 -10.30 -13.94
N ILE A 11 0.60 -9.03 -13.86
CA ILE A 11 1.53 -7.90 -13.76
C ILE A 11 2.36 -7.99 -12.47
N SER A 12 1.75 -8.33 -11.33
CA SER A 12 2.46 -8.49 -10.06
C SER A 12 3.52 -9.59 -10.12
N ILE A 13 3.22 -10.73 -10.74
CA ILE A 13 4.18 -11.83 -10.91
C ILE A 13 5.34 -11.40 -11.79
N ILE A 14 5.06 -10.71 -12.91
CA ILE A 14 6.09 -10.22 -13.82
C ILE A 14 7.02 -9.23 -13.10
N ILE A 15 6.46 -8.28 -12.35
CA ILE A 15 7.25 -7.29 -11.63
C ILE A 15 8.02 -7.92 -10.47
N ALA A 16 7.53 -8.96 -9.81
CA ALA A 16 8.23 -9.61 -8.69
C ALA A 16 9.31 -10.61 -9.14
N SER A 17 9.19 -11.15 -10.36
CA SER A 17 10.06 -12.22 -10.89
C SER A 17 11.57 -11.92 -10.81
N PRO A 18 12.06 -10.73 -11.20
CA PRO A 18 13.49 -10.43 -11.16
C PRO A 18 14.09 -10.46 -9.74
N VAL A 19 13.35 -10.07 -8.69
CA VAL A 19 13.82 -10.17 -7.29
C VAL A 19 14.02 -11.63 -6.87
N GLY A 20 13.09 -12.50 -7.24
CA GLY A 20 13.15 -13.93 -6.91
C GLY A 20 14.29 -14.67 -7.63
N ILE A 21 14.66 -14.20 -8.82
CA ILE A 21 15.77 -14.76 -9.59
C ILE A 21 17.11 -14.21 -9.09
N ALA A 22 17.19 -12.93 -8.74
CA ALA A 22 18.41 -12.27 -8.31
C ALA A 22 18.90 -12.72 -6.93
N ARG A 23 17.97 -12.90 -5.98
CA ARG A 23 18.31 -13.29 -4.60
C ARG A 23 18.66 -14.78 -4.52
N ARG A 24 19.81 -15.08 -3.94
CA ARG A 24 20.26 -16.45 -3.66
C ARG A 24 20.81 -16.53 -2.24
N VAL A 25 20.68 -17.70 -1.63
CA VAL A 25 21.25 -17.96 -0.31
C VAL A 25 22.67 -18.46 -0.49
N ILE A 26 23.62 -17.76 0.13
CA ILE A 26 25.02 -18.18 0.20
C ILE A 26 25.37 -18.55 1.64
N VAL A 27 26.22 -19.56 1.78
CA VAL A 27 26.76 -19.95 3.09
C VAL A 27 28.08 -19.22 3.26
N LEU A 28 28.14 -18.27 4.19
CA LEU A 28 29.38 -17.62 4.56
C LEU A 28 30.05 -18.45 5.65
N HIS A 29 31.16 -19.10 5.29
CA HIS A 29 32.02 -19.75 6.25
C HIS A 29 32.90 -18.71 6.93
N ASN A 30 32.67 -18.43 8.21
CA ASN A 30 33.43 -17.44 8.96
C ASN A 30 34.83 -18.01 9.29
N ALA A 31 35.84 -17.67 8.49
CA ALA A 31 37.23 -18.05 8.76
C ALA A 31 37.88 -17.33 9.96
N GLN A 32 37.17 -16.40 10.63
CA GLN A 32 37.72 -15.52 11.66
C GLN A 32 37.86 -16.18 13.04
N ASN A 33 37.11 -17.26 13.35
CA ASN A 33 37.21 -17.98 14.63
C ASN A 33 37.32 -19.49 14.38
N ARG A 34 38.52 -20.05 14.55
CA ARG A 34 38.84 -21.48 14.38
C ARG A 34 38.02 -22.46 15.25
N ASN A 35 37.19 -21.97 16.17
CA ASN A 35 36.40 -22.78 17.11
C ASN A 35 34.87 -22.69 16.93
N GLU A 36 34.36 -21.89 15.99
CA GLU A 36 32.91 -21.77 15.78
C GLU A 36 32.54 -22.22 14.36
N THR A 37 32.05 -23.45 14.23
CA THR A 37 31.35 -23.97 13.04
C THR A 37 29.96 -23.32 12.90
N ASN A 38 29.89 -22.00 12.94
CA ASN A 38 28.66 -21.25 12.69
C ASN A 38 28.64 -20.83 11.22
N ASP A 39 28.23 -21.78 10.37
CA ASP A 39 27.89 -21.49 8.98
C ASP A 39 26.70 -20.52 8.98
N ARG A 40 26.94 -19.28 8.53
CA ARG A 40 25.88 -18.27 8.43
C ARG A 40 25.29 -18.30 7.03
N HIS A 41 24.02 -18.65 6.93
CA HIS A 41 23.26 -18.53 5.69
C HIS A 41 22.84 -17.07 5.50
N VAL A 42 23.39 -16.40 4.49
CA VAL A 42 23.05 -15.01 4.15
C VAL A 42 22.39 -14.97 2.77
N CYS A 43 21.30 -14.22 2.66
CA CYS A 43 20.64 -13.97 1.39
C CYS A 43 21.32 -12.79 0.70
N MET A 44 22.04 -13.05 -0.40
CA MET A 44 22.79 -12.04 -1.15
C MET A 44 22.53 -12.18 -2.66
N ASN A 45 22.78 -11.09 -3.38
CA ASN A 45 22.62 -11.02 -4.82
C ASN A 45 23.89 -11.53 -5.49
N ILE A 46 23.89 -12.75 -6.06
CA ILE A 46 25.15 -13.44 -6.46
C ILE A 46 25.53 -13.28 -7.94
N ASN A 47 24.81 -12.46 -8.71
CA ASN A 47 25.06 -12.38 -10.16
C ASN A 47 24.74 -11.01 -10.77
N ILE A 48 24.26 -10.05 -9.98
CA ILE A 48 23.78 -8.77 -10.50
C ILE A 48 24.52 -7.63 -9.81
N SER A 49 24.98 -6.65 -10.60
CA SER A 49 25.60 -5.43 -10.08
C SER A 49 24.69 -4.75 -9.07
N ASP A 50 25.23 -4.33 -7.93
CA ASP A 50 24.48 -3.62 -6.89
C ASP A 50 23.77 -2.38 -7.42
N ASN A 51 24.37 -1.70 -8.41
CA ASN A 51 23.76 -0.56 -9.09
C ASN A 51 22.44 -0.92 -9.78
N LEU A 52 22.40 -2.08 -10.46
CA LEU A 52 21.20 -2.54 -11.15
C LEU A 52 20.11 -2.94 -10.15
N MET A 53 20.49 -3.59 -9.05
CA MET A 53 19.56 -3.95 -7.98
C MET A 53 18.99 -2.71 -7.29
N LEU A 54 19.80 -1.66 -7.09
CA LEU A 54 19.37 -0.39 -6.53
C LEU A 54 18.38 0.32 -7.47
N ILE A 55 18.74 0.50 -8.74
CA ILE A 55 17.86 1.13 -9.75
C ILE A 55 16.51 0.42 -9.81
N TYR A 56 16.54 -0.91 -9.85
CA TYR A 56 15.33 -1.70 -9.91
C TYR A 56 14.49 -1.64 -8.62
N SER A 57 15.13 -1.60 -7.44
CA SER A 57 14.44 -1.41 -6.16
C SER A 57 13.77 -0.03 -6.06
N VAL A 58 14.43 1.01 -6.57
CA VAL A 58 13.86 2.37 -6.68
C VAL A 58 12.67 2.37 -7.62
N PHE A 59 12.80 1.73 -8.79
CA PHE A 59 11.72 1.60 -9.76
C PHE A 59 10.49 0.91 -9.17
N ILE A 60 10.66 -0.23 -8.50
CA ILE A 60 9.57 -0.93 -7.82
C ILE A 60 8.93 -0.03 -6.77
N THR A 61 9.73 0.63 -5.93
CA THR A 61 9.21 1.51 -4.87
C THR A 61 8.37 2.63 -5.46
N PHE A 62 8.82 3.24 -6.56
CA PHE A 62 8.06 4.28 -7.24
C PHE A 62 6.74 3.74 -7.81
N THR A 63 6.79 2.64 -8.55
CA THR A 63 5.63 2.09 -9.26
C THR A 63 4.59 1.46 -8.32
N GLN A 64 5.02 0.75 -7.28
CA GLN A 64 4.14 -0.02 -6.41
C GLN A 64 3.75 0.71 -5.11
N CYS A 65 4.54 1.70 -4.67
CA CYS A 65 4.25 2.43 -3.44
C CYS A 65 3.83 3.87 -3.72
N ILE A 66 4.67 4.65 -4.40
CA ILE A 66 4.42 6.08 -4.58
C ILE A 66 3.19 6.34 -5.46
N ILE A 67 3.09 5.68 -6.62
CA ILE A 67 1.95 5.86 -7.53
C ILE A 67 0.62 5.44 -6.86
N PRO A 68 0.51 4.26 -6.21
CA PRO A 68 -0.73 3.89 -5.53
C PRO A 68 -1.07 4.81 -4.36
N LEU A 69 -0.10 5.27 -3.58
CA LEU A 69 -0.34 6.21 -2.48
C LEU A 69 -0.88 7.54 -2.96
N ILE A 70 -0.29 8.13 -4.01
CA ILE A 70 -0.79 9.38 -4.61
C ILE A 70 -2.21 9.18 -5.14
N THR A 71 -2.46 8.06 -5.79
CA THR A 71 -3.78 7.74 -6.34
C THR A 71 -4.81 7.62 -5.22
N MET A 72 -4.52 6.87 -4.17
CA MET A 72 -5.41 6.77 -3.01
C MET A 72 -5.64 8.13 -2.37
N TYR A 73 -4.57 8.87 -2.05
CA TYR A 73 -4.65 10.18 -1.42
C TYR A 73 -5.53 11.16 -2.20
N THR A 74 -5.32 11.27 -3.51
CA THR A 74 -6.10 12.18 -4.37
C THR A 74 -7.57 11.75 -4.46
N ILE A 75 -7.87 10.46 -4.55
CA ILE A 75 -9.24 9.94 -4.55
C ILE A 75 -9.93 10.23 -3.22
N TYR A 76 -9.27 9.95 -2.09
CA TYR A 76 -9.84 10.19 -0.77
C TYR A 76 -10.09 11.68 -0.50
N ILE A 77 -9.19 12.57 -0.93
CA ILE A 77 -9.44 14.02 -0.88
C ILE A 77 -10.70 14.36 -1.67
N ARG A 78 -10.83 13.88 -2.91
CA ARG A 78 -12.01 14.17 -3.75
C ARG A 78 -13.29 13.65 -3.11
N ILE A 79 -13.26 12.46 -2.51
CA ILE A 79 -14.39 11.90 -1.77
C ILE A 79 -14.73 12.77 -0.57
N GLY A 80 -13.73 13.19 0.21
CA GLY A 80 -13.90 14.07 1.37
C GLY A 80 -14.49 15.43 1.00
N LEU A 81 -13.97 16.08 -0.04
CA LEU A 81 -14.52 17.32 -0.56
C LEU A 81 -15.97 17.12 -1.04
N LYS A 82 -16.24 16.04 -1.79
CA LYS A 82 -17.59 15.73 -2.26
C LYS A 82 -18.56 15.51 -1.10
N LEU A 83 -18.13 14.85 -0.02
CA LEU A 83 -18.92 14.67 1.20
C LEU A 83 -19.14 15.99 1.95
N TRP A 84 -18.15 16.87 1.96
CA TRP A 84 -18.25 18.18 2.62
C TRP A 84 -19.23 19.12 1.91
N TYR A 85 -19.20 19.14 0.57
CA TYR A 85 -20.10 19.95 -0.25
C TYR A 85 -21.45 19.27 -0.52
N ALA A 86 -21.52 17.94 -0.42
CA ALA A 86 -22.80 17.25 -0.42
C ALA A 86 -23.52 17.64 0.87
N THR A 87 -24.56 18.46 0.75
CA THR A 87 -25.58 18.54 1.78
C THR A 87 -25.99 17.09 2.09
N PRO A 88 -25.80 16.59 3.32
CA PRO A 88 -26.21 15.23 3.65
C PRO A 88 -27.66 15.10 3.19
N PRO A 89 -28.01 14.02 2.44
CA PRO A 89 -29.34 13.87 1.87
C PRO A 89 -30.32 14.14 3.00
N GLY A 90 -31.12 15.20 2.84
CA GLY A 90 -31.91 15.77 3.91
C GLY A 90 -32.56 14.64 4.67
N ASN A 91 -32.09 14.41 5.88
CA ASN A 91 -32.74 13.53 6.82
C ASN A 91 -34.19 14.02 6.82
N PRO A 92 -35.20 13.24 6.38
CA PRO A 92 -36.59 13.69 6.46
C PRO A 92 -36.97 14.00 7.92
N GLU A 93 -36.13 13.59 8.87
CA GLU A 93 -36.22 13.94 10.28
C GLU A 93 -35.56 15.27 10.67
N CYS A 94 -34.72 15.94 9.86
CA CYS A 94 -34.11 17.24 10.25
C CYS A 94 -35.15 18.38 10.18
N SER A 95 -36.03 18.35 9.18
CA SER A 95 -37.23 19.22 9.16
C SER A 95 -38.19 18.88 10.30
N ARG A 96 -38.32 17.58 10.65
CA ARG A 96 -39.09 17.11 11.80
C ARG A 96 -38.49 17.59 13.13
N ASP A 97 -37.16 17.58 13.26
CA ASP A 97 -36.43 17.99 14.46
C ASP A 97 -36.41 19.51 14.63
N GLN A 98 -36.33 20.29 13.55
CA GLN A 98 -36.54 21.74 13.60
C GLN A 98 -37.97 22.07 14.05
N ASN A 99 -38.98 21.40 13.51
CA ASN A 99 -40.36 21.58 13.94
C ASN A 99 -40.59 21.13 15.39
N LEU A 100 -39.88 20.11 15.89
CA LEU A 100 -39.93 19.69 17.29
C LEU A 100 -39.32 20.71 18.26
N HIS A 101 -38.26 21.40 17.85
CA HIS A 101 -37.68 22.50 18.64
C HIS A 101 -38.61 23.72 18.73
N HIS A 102 -39.37 24.01 17.66
CA HIS A 102 -40.38 25.07 17.69
C HIS A 102 -41.67 24.68 18.42
N ASN A 103 -41.95 23.38 18.59
CA ASN A 103 -43.16 22.88 19.25
C ASN A 103 -42.96 22.48 20.72
N LYS A 104 -41.79 22.76 21.32
CA LYS A 104 -41.65 22.71 22.79
C LYS A 104 -42.35 23.93 23.41
N ILE A 105 -43.67 23.87 23.46
CA ILE A 105 -44.48 24.69 24.36
C ILE A 105 -43.94 24.47 25.77
N LYS A 106 -43.60 25.60 26.41
CA LYS A 106 -43.16 25.69 27.80
C LYS A 106 -44.25 25.10 28.71
N VAL A 107 -44.00 23.92 29.28
CA VAL A 107 -44.79 23.43 30.41
C VAL A 107 -44.34 24.23 31.64
N ARG A 108 -45.31 24.90 32.27
CA ARG A 108 -45.14 25.70 33.49
C ARG A 108 -44.51 24.88 34.61
#